data_AF-A0A1Q8JI92-F1
#
_entry.id   AF-A0A1Q8JI92-F1
#
_cell.length_a   1.000
_cell.length_b   1.000
_cell.length_c   1.000
_cell.angle_alpha   90.00
_cell.angle_beta   90.00
_cell.angle_gamma   90.00
#
_symmetry.space_group_name_H-M   'P 1'
#
loop_
_entity.id
_entity.type
_entity.pdbx_description
1 polymer ?
#
loop_
_entity_poly.entity_id
_entity_poly.type
_entity_poly.pdbx_seq_one_letter_code
_entity_poly.pdbx_strand_id
1 'polypeptide(L)'
;MTLADGAATGVFVPGADGLARQLTALVDGLGIQVLAGTPGTGPDGMRAVLHDYIDRAVLAAPGRPAPPPRDSTQDEPHRTENG
;
A
#
# COMPACT_ATOMS: atom_id res chain seq x y z
N MET A 1 -12.04 -5.70 2.05
CA MET A 1 -11.19 -4.53 2.34
C MET A 1 -9.85 -4.74 1.64
N THR A 2 -9.42 -3.76 0.85
CA THR A 2 -8.18 -3.76 0.08
C THR A 2 -7.16 -2.78 0.67
N LEU A 3 -5.92 -2.78 0.17
CA LEU A 3 -4.95 -1.74 0.53
C LEU A 3 -5.38 -0.34 0.08
N ALA A 4 -6.10 -0.24 -1.06
CA ALA A 4 -6.68 1.02 -1.52
C ALA A 4 -7.75 1.53 -0.55
N ASP A 5 -8.63 0.66 -0.04
CA ASP A 5 -9.65 1.02 0.96
C ASP A 5 -9.00 1.54 2.26
N GLY A 6 -7.92 0.88 2.70
CA GLY A 6 -7.16 1.30 3.88
C GLY A 6 -6.39 2.61 3.69
N ALA A 7 -5.89 2.88 2.49
CA ALA A 7 -5.27 4.17 2.16
C ALA A 7 -6.32 5.30 2.12
N ALA A 8 -7.50 5.04 1.56
CA ALA A 8 -8.61 6.00 1.54
C ALA A 8 -9.10 6.40 2.95
N THR A 9 -8.92 5.51 3.94
CA THR A 9 -9.27 5.76 5.35
C THR A 9 -8.08 6.26 6.20
N GLY A 10 -6.92 6.47 5.58
CA GLY A 10 -5.72 6.99 6.24
C GLY A 10 -4.97 5.99 7.12
N VAL A 11 -5.36 4.71 7.10
CA VAL A 11 -4.67 3.64 7.85
C VAL A 11 -3.38 3.24 7.14
N PHE A 12 -3.40 3.19 5.80
CA PHE A 12 -2.25 2.85 4.97
C PHE A 12 -1.71 4.06 4.21
N VAL A 13 -0.47 3.96 3.76
CA VAL A 13 0.19 5.01 2.97
C VAL A 13 -0.57 5.31 1.66
N PRO A 14 -0.55 6.55 1.15
CA PRO A 14 -1.08 6.85 -0.18
C PRO A 14 -0.43 5.99 -1.27
N GLY A 15 -1.22 5.42 -2.17
CA GLY A 15 -0.73 4.54 -3.24
C GLY A 15 -0.35 3.12 -2.78
N ALA A 16 -0.83 2.67 -1.61
CA ALA A 16 -0.58 1.33 -1.09
C ALA A 16 -1.04 0.19 -2.02
N ASP A 17 -1.94 0.47 -2.95
CA ASP A 17 -2.33 -0.40 -4.07
C ASP A 17 -1.11 -0.89 -4.89
N GLY A 18 -0.08 -0.06 -5.07
CA GLY A 18 1.18 -0.46 -5.70
C GLY A 18 2.03 -1.42 -4.86
N LEU A 19 1.77 -1.51 -3.55
CA LEU A 19 2.47 -2.42 -2.62
C LEU A 19 1.85 -3.80 -2.57
N ALA A 20 0.59 -3.97 -2.99
CA ALA A 20 -0.10 -5.26 -2.94
C ALA A 20 0.69 -6.36 -3.67
N ARG A 21 1.21 -6.07 -4.86
CA ARG A 21 2.00 -7.02 -5.65
C ARG A 21 3.34 -7.36 -4.98
N GLN A 22 3.97 -6.39 -4.33
CA GLN A 22 5.23 -6.62 -3.60
C GLN A 22 4.99 -7.50 -2.37
N LEU A 23 3.91 -7.24 -1.63
CA LEU A 23 3.52 -8.04 -0.48
C LEU A 23 3.21 -9.49 -0.89
N THR A 24 2.49 -9.70 -2.00
CA THR A 24 2.26 -11.06 -2.54
C THR A 24 3.57 -11.77 -2.86
N ALA A 25 4.47 -11.13 -3.61
CA ALA A 25 5.76 -11.72 -3.96
C ALA A 25 6.61 -12.06 -2.71
N LEU A 26 6.57 -11.22 -1.67
CA LEU A 26 7.24 -11.47 -0.40
C LEU A 26 6.64 -12.68 0.33
N VAL A 27 5.31 -12.77 0.41
CA VAL A 27 4.60 -13.91 1.01
C VAL A 27 4.96 -15.21 0.27
N ASP A 28 4.93 -15.21 -1.06
CA ASP A 28 5.25 -16.38 -1.87
C ASP A 28 6.71 -16.83 -1.65
N GLY A 29 7.65 -15.88 -1.70
CA GLY A 29 9.07 -16.16 -1.50
C GLY A 29 9.39 -16.71 -0.10
N LEU A 30 8.76 -16.16 0.95
CA LEU A 30 8.92 -16.67 2.32
C LEU A 30 8.23 -18.03 2.49
N GLY A 31 7.04 -18.21 1.93
CA GLY A 31 6.30 -19.47 1.98
C GLY A 31 7.08 -20.62 1.34
N ILE A 32 7.70 -20.38 0.17
CA ILE A 32 8.57 -21.36 -0.50
C ILE A 32 9.75 -21.73 0.41
N GLN A 33 10.42 -20.76 1.02
CA GLN A 33 11.57 -21.03 1.90
C GLN A 33 11.20 -21.89 3.10
N VAL A 34 10.04 -21.61 3.71
CA VAL A 34 9.51 -22.38 4.84
C VAL A 34 9.16 -23.81 4.40
N LEU A 35 8.42 -23.97 3.30
CA LEU A 35 8.02 -25.28 2.78
C LEU A 35 9.21 -26.12 2.30
N ALA A 36 10.25 -25.48 1.78
CA ALA A 36 11.49 -26.13 1.36
C ALA A 36 12.43 -26.48 2.52
N GLY A 37 12.10 -26.09 3.76
CA GLY A 37 12.96 -26.34 4.93
C GLY A 37 14.29 -25.60 4.86
N THR A 38 14.30 -24.39 4.29
CA THR A 38 15.52 -23.58 4.17
C THR A 38 16.10 -23.31 5.57
N PRO A 39 17.40 -23.55 5.83
CA PRO A 39 17.97 -23.34 7.16
C PRO A 39 17.74 -21.92 7.68
N GLY A 40 17.30 -21.82 8.93
CA GLY A 40 17.01 -20.54 9.58
C GLY A 40 15.68 -19.90 9.17
N THR A 41 14.86 -20.56 8.35
CA THR A 41 13.51 -20.09 8.02
C THR A 41 12.45 -20.96 8.71
N GLY A 42 11.33 -20.34 9.06
CA GLY A 42 10.22 -21.01 9.74
C GLY A 42 8.99 -20.09 9.81
N PRO A 43 7.82 -20.62 10.19
CA PRO A 43 6.58 -19.85 10.20
C PRO A 43 6.65 -18.58 11.07
N ASP A 44 7.31 -18.66 12.23
CA ASP A 44 7.46 -17.51 13.13
C ASP A 44 8.38 -16.43 12.54
N GLY A 45 9.48 -16.85 11.90
CA GLY A 45 10.38 -15.94 11.19
C GLY A 45 9.69 -15.26 10.00
N MET A 46 8.94 -16.02 9.20
CA MET A 46 8.11 -15.48 8.11
C MET A 46 7.11 -14.45 8.64
N ARG A 47 6.42 -14.77 9.75
CA ARG A 47 5.46 -13.86 10.38
C ARG A 47 6.14 -12.56 10.84
N ALA A 48 7.31 -12.65 11.47
CA ALA A 48 8.05 -11.48 11.92
C ALA A 48 8.45 -10.57 10.76
N VAL A 49 8.95 -11.14 9.65
CA VAL A 49 9.34 -10.37 8.45
C VAL A 49 8.13 -9.69 7.81
N LEU A 50 6.98 -10.37 7.73
CA LEU A 50 5.77 -9.78 7.16
C LEU A 50 5.23 -8.63 8.00
N HIS A 51 5.20 -8.77 9.33
CA HIS A 51 4.82 -7.69 10.23
C HIS A 51 5.73 -6.48 10.08
N ASP A 52 7.03 -6.73 10.08
CA ASP A 52 8.04 -5.69 9.94
C ASP A 52 7.92 -4.92 8.61
N TYR A 53 7.65 -5.64 7.51
CA TYR A 53 7.38 -5.01 6.22
C TYR A 53 6.12 -4.13 6.26
N ILE A 54 5.02 -4.64 6.86
CA ILE A 54 3.76 -3.88 6.99
C ILE A 54 3.98 -2.61 7.79
N ASP A 55 4.65 -2.70 8.94
CA ASP A 55 4.88 -1.57 9.84
C ASP A 55 5.72 -0.47 9.17
N ARG A 56 6.73 -0.85 8.39
CA ARG A 56 7.65 0.12 7.77
C ARG A 56 7.15 0.68 6.45
N ALA A 57 6.48 -0.14 5.63
CA ALA A 57 6.18 0.19 4.25
C ALA A 57 4.70 0.45 3.97
N VAL A 58 3.79 -0.14 4.75
CA VAL A 58 2.35 -0.12 4.45
C VAL A 58 1.60 0.83 5.37
N LEU A 59 1.91 0.86 6.67
CA LEU A 59 1.21 1.72 7.63
C LEU A 59 1.56 3.20 7.44
N ALA A 60 0.54 4.05 7.57
CA ALA A 60 0.76 5.50 7.64
C ALA A 60 1.36 5.87 9.02
N ALA A 61 2.37 6.74 9.05
CA ALA A 61 2.89 7.29 10.30
C ALA A 61 1.79 8.11 11.01
N PRO A 62 1.62 7.98 12.34
CA PRO A 62 0.62 8.75 13.06
C PRO A 62 0.89 10.26 12.89
N GLY A 63 -0.09 10.98 12.36
CA GLY A 63 -0.07 12.46 12.29
C GLY A 63 0.13 13.09 10.91
N ARG A 64 0.21 12.32 9.80
CA ARG A 64 0.15 12.91 8.46
C ARG A 64 -1.31 13.09 8.04
N PRO A 65 -1.85 14.34 7.96
CA PRO A 65 -3.20 14.55 7.46
C PRO A 65 -3.29 14.07 6.01
N ALA A 66 -4.41 13.41 5.69
CA ALA A 66 -4.71 13.04 4.31
C ALA A 66 -4.70 14.31 3.43
N PRO A 67 -4.11 14.26 2.23
CA PRO A 67 -4.17 15.40 1.32
C PRO A 67 -5.64 15.73 0.99
N PRO A 68 -6.00 17.01 0.85
CA PRO A 68 -7.37 17.38 0.52
C PRO A 68 -7.80 16.75 -0.81
N PRO A 69 -9.09 16.39 -0.96
CA PRO A 69 -9.61 15.87 -2.22
C PRO A 69 -9.32 16.88 -3.34
N ARG A 70 -8.85 16.37 -4.50
CA ARG A 70 -8.63 17.23 -5.67
C ARG A 70 -10.00 17.67 -6.20
N ASP A 71 -10.30 18.96 -6.09
CA ASP A 71 -11.50 19.54 -6.68
C ASP A 71 -11.47 19.30 -8.20
N SER A 72 -12.50 18.63 -8.72
CA SER A 72 -12.62 18.26 -10.14
C SER A 72 -13.18 19.40 -11.00
N THR A 73 -13.08 20.65 -10.52
CA THR A 73 -13.81 21.81 -11.06
C THR A 73 -12.93 22.77 -11.88
N GLN A 74 -11.69 22.40 -12.21
CA GLN A 74 -10.85 23.17 -13.13
C GLN A 74 -10.63 22.41 -14.44
N ASP A 75 -11.71 22.21 -15.19
CA ASP A 75 -11.62 21.87 -16.61
C ASP A 75 -12.91 22.31 -17.33
N GLU A 76 -13.30 23.57 -17.18
CA GLU A 76 -14.20 24.21 -18.15
C GLU A 76 -13.36 25.03 -19.13
N PRO A 77 -13.28 24.64 -20.42
CA PRO A 77 -12.65 25.46 -21.43
C PRO A 77 -13.53 26.70 -21.67
N HIS A 78 -12.96 27.86 -21.37
CA HIS A 78 -13.55 29.17 -21.62
C HIS A 78 -13.95 29.28 -23.11
N ARG A 79 -15.25 29.14 -23.39
CA ARG A 79 -15.82 29.30 -24.73
C ARG A 79 -15.89 30.79 -25.03
N THR A 80 -14.90 31.31 -25.75
CA THR A 80 -14.95 32.66 -26.31
C THR A 80 -15.91 32.66 -27.50
N GLU A 81 -17.12 33.19 -27.29
CA GLU A 81 -17.98 33.68 -28.37
C GLU A 81 -17.40 35.00 -28.89
N ASN A 82 -17.12 35.07 -30.20
CA ASN A 82 -16.88 36.33 -30.92
C ASN A 82 -17.96 36.45 -32.00
N GLY A 83 -18.73 37.54 -31.91
CA GLY A 83 -19.59 38.04 -32.98
C GLY A 83 -18.85 38.94 -33.96
#